data_AF-A0A4Q3CGG0-F1
#
_entry.id   AF-A0A4Q3CGG0-F1
#
_cell.length_a   1.000
_cell.length_b   1.000
_cell.length_c   1.000
_cell.angle_alpha   90.00
_cell.angle_beta   90.00
_cell.angle_gamma   90.00
#
_symmetry.space_group_name_H-M   'P 1'
#
loop_
_entity.id
_entity.type
_entity.pdbx_description
1 polymer ?
#
loop_
_entity_poly.entity_id
_entity_poly.type
_entity_poly.pdbx_seq_one_letter_code
_entity_poly.pdbx_strand_id
1 'polypeptide(L)'
;MKPHVEAYAASVQMDLRGKRLKLDNIWVNVLDPGGSHTGHIHPHCVLSGTYYVRVPDGASSLKFEDPRLPMMMAAPAPREDADEAHRRFVYVAPKAGDLLLWESWLRHEVTPNRASSARVSVSFNYRL
;
A
#
# COMPACT_ATOMS: atom_id res chain seq x y z
N MET A 1 -23.00 -1.03 -8.60
CA MET A 1 -21.79 -1.11 -7.75
C MET A 1 -20.61 -0.60 -8.58
N LYS A 2 -19.88 0.44 -8.13
CA LYS A 2 -18.71 0.92 -8.88
C LYS A 2 -17.50 0.01 -8.57
N PRO A 3 -16.70 -0.40 -9.56
CA PRO A 3 -15.43 -1.09 -9.32
C PRO A 3 -14.53 -0.29 -8.37
N HIS A 4 -13.86 -0.95 -7.42
CA HIS A 4 -13.08 -0.29 -6.35
C HIS A 4 -12.08 0.76 -6.86
N VAL A 5 -11.39 0.47 -7.96
CA VAL A 5 -10.38 1.36 -8.57
C VAL A 5 -11.02 2.65 -9.13
N GLU A 6 -12.19 2.55 -9.75
CA GLU A 6 -12.93 3.71 -10.26
C GLU A 6 -13.47 4.56 -9.11
N ALA A 7 -13.93 3.92 -8.03
CA ALA A 7 -14.36 4.62 -6.82
C ALA A 7 -13.19 5.36 -6.16
N TYR A 8 -12.03 4.71 -6.05
CA TYR A 8 -10.83 5.33 -5.49
C TYR A 8 -10.33 6.50 -6.34
N ALA A 9 -10.17 6.31 -7.66
CA ALA A 9 -9.75 7.38 -8.57
C ALA A 9 -10.67 8.61 -8.50
N ALA A 10 -11.98 8.40 -8.35
CA ALA A 10 -12.93 9.49 -8.13
C ALA A 10 -12.75 10.18 -6.77
N SER A 11 -12.46 9.42 -5.70
CA SER A 11 -12.25 9.97 -4.35
C SER A 11 -11.03 10.87 -4.23
N VAL A 12 -9.99 10.61 -5.04
CA VAL A 12 -8.77 11.44 -5.13
C VAL A 12 -8.82 12.43 -6.30
N GLN A 13 -10.00 12.64 -6.89
CA GLN A 13 -10.25 13.67 -7.92
C GLN A 13 -9.37 13.56 -9.17
N MET A 14 -9.03 12.33 -9.60
CA MET A 14 -8.26 12.13 -10.83
C MET A 14 -9.08 12.47 -12.08
N ASP A 15 -8.62 13.44 -12.87
CA ASP A 15 -9.13 13.66 -14.23
C ASP A 15 -8.55 12.61 -15.20
N LEU A 16 -9.35 11.59 -15.50
CA LEU A 16 -8.97 10.54 -16.45
C LEU A 16 -9.16 10.95 -17.92
N ARG A 17 -9.62 12.17 -18.23
CA ARG A 17 -9.83 12.69 -19.60
C ARG A 17 -10.59 11.74 -20.51
N GLY A 18 -11.65 11.13 -19.98
CA GLY A 18 -12.49 10.15 -20.70
C GLY A 18 -11.87 8.75 -20.87
N LYS A 19 -10.66 8.51 -20.36
CA LYS A 19 -10.03 7.19 -20.32
C LYS A 19 -10.45 6.42 -19.07
N ARG A 20 -10.10 5.14 -19.02
CA ARG A 20 -10.33 4.24 -17.88
C ARG A 20 -9.02 3.59 -17.48
N LEU A 21 -8.79 3.50 -16.17
CA LEU A 21 -7.67 2.73 -15.63
C LEU A 21 -7.85 1.25 -15.96
N LYS A 22 -6.81 0.64 -16.51
CA LYS A 22 -6.77 -0.79 -16.86
C LYS A 22 -5.77 -1.52 -15.99
N LEU A 23 -6.14 -2.73 -15.59
CA LEU A 23 -5.23 -3.65 -14.91
C LEU A 23 -4.05 -3.92 -15.83
N ASP A 24 -2.84 -3.69 -15.33
CA ASP A 24 -1.58 -3.87 -16.06
C ASP A 24 -0.88 -5.14 -15.63
N ASN A 25 -0.69 -5.31 -14.31
CA ASN A 25 0.00 -6.45 -13.71
C ASN A 25 -0.79 -6.96 -12.50
N ILE A 26 -0.76 -8.28 -12.26
CA ILE A 26 -1.34 -8.92 -11.09
C ILE A 26 -0.49 -10.15 -10.71
N TRP A 27 -0.20 -10.32 -9.42
CA TRP A 27 0.63 -11.43 -8.94
C TRP A 27 0.25 -11.84 -7.51
N VAL A 28 0.60 -13.08 -7.16
CA VAL A 28 0.39 -13.64 -5.83
C VAL A 28 1.69 -13.54 -5.03
N ASN A 29 1.57 -13.17 -3.76
CA ASN A 29 2.64 -13.23 -2.78
C ASN A 29 2.27 -14.25 -1.73
N VAL A 30 3.17 -15.21 -1.50
CA VAL A 30 3.14 -16.13 -0.36
C VAL A 30 4.35 -15.77 0.50
N LEU A 31 4.11 -15.08 1.60
CA LEU A 31 5.14 -14.52 2.46
C LEU A 31 5.29 -15.36 3.73
N ASP A 32 6.30 -16.21 3.75
CA ASP A 32 6.62 -17.07 4.89
C ASP A 32 7.03 -16.30 6.14
N PRO A 33 7.01 -16.92 7.34
CA PRO A 33 7.52 -16.32 8.57
C PRO A 33 8.94 -15.75 8.37
N GLY A 34 9.17 -14.52 8.86
CA GLY A 34 10.41 -13.78 8.69
C GLY A 34 10.55 -13.05 7.35
N GLY A 35 9.74 -13.36 6.33
CA GLY A 35 9.78 -12.71 5.03
C GLY A 35 9.36 -11.23 5.07
N SER A 36 9.98 -10.40 4.23
CA SER A 36 9.71 -8.96 4.08
C SER A 36 10.00 -8.48 2.66
N HIS A 37 9.43 -7.36 2.24
CA HIS A 37 9.82 -6.67 1.01
C HIS A 37 10.29 -5.25 1.36
N THR A 38 11.46 -4.86 0.85
CA THR A 38 12.07 -3.55 1.11
C THR A 38 11.24 -2.40 0.56
N GLY A 39 11.47 -1.18 1.06
CA GLY A 39 10.74 0.02 0.64
C GLY A 39 10.89 0.31 -0.86
N HIS A 40 9.79 0.22 -1.62
CA HIS A 40 9.77 0.42 -3.07
C HIS A 40 8.53 1.18 -3.53
N ILE A 41 8.53 1.55 -4.82
CA ILE A 41 7.40 2.13 -5.55
C ILE A 41 7.11 1.27 -6.78
N HIS A 42 6.01 1.54 -7.48
CA HIS A 42 5.62 0.81 -8.68
C HIS A 42 5.72 1.75 -9.91
N PRO A 43 6.86 1.76 -10.63
CA PRO A 43 7.07 2.67 -11.74
C PRO A 43 6.04 2.50 -12.86
N HIS A 44 5.78 3.58 -13.60
CA HIS A 44 4.90 3.60 -14.78
C HIS A 44 3.44 3.20 -14.54
N CYS A 45 3.02 3.11 -13.27
CA CYS A 45 1.66 2.80 -12.85
C CYS A 45 0.99 4.04 -12.25
N VAL A 46 -0.36 4.10 -12.31
CA VAL A 46 -1.15 5.16 -11.70
C VAL A 46 -1.59 4.75 -10.30
N LEU A 47 -2.23 3.58 -10.20
CA LEU A 47 -2.71 3.02 -8.93
C LEU A 47 -2.10 1.63 -8.71
N SER A 48 -1.77 1.35 -7.46
CA SER A 48 -1.34 0.03 -7.00
C SER A 48 -2.25 -0.42 -5.87
N GLY A 49 -2.30 -1.73 -5.66
CA GLY A 49 -3.14 -2.29 -4.61
C GLY A 49 -2.71 -3.68 -4.19
N THR A 50 -3.22 -4.07 -3.03
CA THR A 50 -3.07 -5.42 -2.49
C THR A 50 -4.38 -5.87 -1.87
N TYR A 51 -4.86 -7.01 -2.33
CA TYR A 51 -5.95 -7.77 -1.70
C TYR A 51 -5.36 -8.83 -0.79
N TYR A 52 -5.87 -8.93 0.44
CA TYR A 52 -5.34 -9.86 1.44
C TYR A 52 -6.19 -11.13 1.51
N VAL A 53 -5.65 -12.23 0.99
CA VAL A 53 -6.35 -13.52 0.95
C VAL A 53 -6.31 -14.21 2.30
N ARG A 54 -5.13 -14.23 2.93
CA ARG A 54 -4.90 -14.85 4.25
C ARG A 54 -3.97 -13.98 5.07
N VAL A 55 -4.43 -13.56 6.24
CA VAL A 55 -3.65 -12.80 7.21
C VAL A 55 -3.71 -13.52 8.55
N PRO A 56 -2.70 -14.35 8.90
CA PRO A 56 -2.64 -14.97 10.21
C PRO A 56 -2.37 -13.95 11.32
N ASP A 57 -2.67 -14.30 12.56
CA ASP A 57 -2.37 -13.44 13.72
C ASP A 57 -0.86 -13.16 13.81
N GLY A 58 -0.52 -11.89 13.99
CA GLY A 58 0.87 -11.42 13.98
C GLY A 58 1.49 -11.29 12.59
N ALA A 59 0.70 -11.40 11.51
CA ALA A 59 1.19 -11.19 10.16
C ALA A 59 1.72 -9.77 9.94
N SER A 60 2.54 -9.62 8.89
CA SER A 60 3.14 -8.34 8.55
C SER A 60 2.13 -7.27 8.18
N SER A 61 2.44 -6.03 8.57
CA SER A 61 1.74 -4.82 8.16
C SER A 61 2.26 -4.32 6.82
N LEU A 62 1.47 -3.46 6.17
CA LEU A 62 1.96 -2.59 5.10
C LEU A 62 2.38 -1.26 5.72
N LYS A 63 3.65 -0.87 5.52
CA LYS A 63 4.21 0.39 6.02
C LYS A 63 4.30 1.39 4.86
N PHE A 64 3.56 2.48 4.93
CA PHE A 64 3.67 3.60 4.01
C PHE A 64 4.67 4.63 4.56
N GLU A 65 5.52 5.17 3.69
CA GLU A 65 6.47 6.23 3.99
C GLU A 65 5.94 7.57 3.45
N ASP A 66 6.05 8.63 4.25
CA ASP A 66 5.71 9.99 3.81
C ASP A 66 6.56 10.35 2.58
N PRO A 67 5.95 10.66 1.43
CA PRO A 67 6.69 10.97 0.20
C PRO A 67 7.58 12.21 0.34
N ARG A 68 7.34 13.06 1.34
CA ARG A 68 8.12 14.26 1.64
C ARG A 68 9.29 13.97 2.58
N LEU A 69 9.41 12.76 3.14
CA LEU A 69 10.51 12.37 4.03
C LEU A 69 11.90 12.84 3.56
N PRO A 70 12.32 12.67 2.28
CA PRO A 70 13.63 13.14 1.84
C PRO A 70 13.80 14.67 1.87
N MET A 71 12.73 15.44 2.00
CA MET A 71 12.74 16.91 2.12
C MET A 71 12.81 17.37 3.59
N MET A 72 12.68 16.45 4.55
CA MET A 72 12.57 16.74 5.99
C MET A 72 13.90 16.65 6.73
N MET A 73 15.04 16.77 6.05
CA MET A 73 16.37 16.51 6.64
C MET A 73 16.70 17.40 7.86
N ALA A 74 16.15 18.60 7.92
CA ALA A 74 16.30 19.51 9.06
C ALA A 74 15.01 19.63 9.90
N ALA A 75 13.92 18.96 9.51
CA ALA A 75 12.65 19.08 10.20
C ALA A 75 12.67 18.24 11.50
N PRO A 76 12.26 18.80 12.64
CA PRO A 76 12.08 18.04 13.87
C PRO A 76 11.12 16.86 13.69
N ALA A 77 11.31 15.80 14.47
CA ALA A 77 10.40 14.66 14.47
C ALA A 77 8.98 15.10 14.91
N PRO A 78 7.91 14.51 14.36
CA PRO A 78 6.56 14.70 14.88
C PRO A 78 6.50 14.32 16.36
N ARG A 79 5.60 14.95 17.11
CA ARG A 79 5.32 14.59 18.50
C ARG A 79 4.88 13.13 18.61
N GLU A 80 5.11 12.53 19.77
CA GLU A 80 4.68 11.15 20.04
C GLU A 80 3.16 10.97 19.95
N ASP A 81 2.38 12.02 20.20
CA ASP A 81 0.92 12.07 20.17
C ASP A 81 0.35 12.71 18.89
N ALA A 82 1.17 12.94 17.86
CA ALA A 82 0.71 13.45 16.59
C ALA A 82 -0.33 12.51 15.94
N ASP A 83 -1.33 13.08 15.26
CA ASP A 83 -2.29 12.27 14.49
C ASP A 83 -1.62 11.53 13.32
N GLU A 84 -2.34 10.59 12.71
CA GLU A 84 -1.82 9.77 11.60
C GLU A 84 -1.37 10.60 10.39
N ALA A 85 -2.09 11.68 10.07
CA ALA A 85 -1.79 12.54 8.92
C ALA A 85 -0.45 13.30 9.06
N HIS A 86 0.06 13.42 10.28
CA HIS A 86 1.34 14.04 10.58
C HIS A 86 2.47 13.03 10.83
N ARG A 87 2.21 11.70 10.73
CA ARG A 87 3.26 10.68 10.87
C ARG A 87 4.09 10.55 9.59
N ARG A 88 5.41 10.34 9.78
CA ARG A 88 6.34 10.02 8.69
C ARG A 88 6.18 8.59 8.16
N PHE A 89 5.61 7.71 8.97
CA PHE A 89 5.30 6.32 8.60
C PHE A 89 3.91 5.95 9.11
N VAL A 90 3.11 5.33 8.25
CA VAL A 90 1.77 4.81 8.60
C VAL A 90 1.79 3.29 8.45
N TYR A 91 1.31 2.58 9.46
CA TYR A 91 1.28 1.12 9.50
C TYR A 91 -0.16 0.63 9.40
N VAL A 92 -0.47 -0.06 8.32
CA VAL A 92 -1.80 -0.67 8.13
C VAL A 92 -1.68 -2.16 8.41
N ALA A 93 -2.42 -2.63 9.41
CA ALA A 93 -2.57 -4.04 9.73
C ALA A 93 -3.85 -4.58 9.06
N PRO A 94 -3.73 -5.22 7.88
CA PRO A 94 -4.89 -5.69 7.12
C PRO A 94 -5.52 -6.92 7.76
N LYS A 95 -6.78 -7.20 7.41
CA LYS A 95 -7.47 -8.46 7.68
C LYS A 95 -7.69 -9.23 6.39
N ALA A 96 -7.96 -10.53 6.51
CA ALA A 96 -8.38 -11.32 5.35
C ALA A 96 -9.66 -10.73 4.74
N GLY A 97 -9.67 -10.53 3.43
CA GLY A 97 -10.73 -9.86 2.69
C GLY A 97 -10.52 -8.35 2.48
N ASP A 98 -9.57 -7.73 3.17
CA ASP A 98 -9.29 -6.30 2.95
C ASP A 98 -8.65 -6.07 1.58
N LEU A 99 -9.03 -4.94 0.99
CA LEU A 99 -8.41 -4.39 -0.21
C LEU A 99 -7.83 -3.02 0.12
N LEU A 100 -6.53 -2.86 -0.08
CA LEU A 100 -5.84 -1.56 -0.01
C LEU A 100 -5.53 -1.06 -1.43
N LEU A 101 -5.75 0.24 -1.65
CA LEU A 101 -5.42 0.96 -2.89
C LEU A 101 -4.67 2.24 -2.54
N TRP A 102 -3.66 2.58 -3.35
CA TRP A 102 -2.88 3.80 -3.24
C TRP A 102 -2.37 4.25 -4.60
N GLU A 103 -1.96 5.51 -4.72
CA GLU A 103 -1.25 5.99 -5.90
C GLU A 103 0.16 5.37 -5.97
N SER A 104 0.53 4.85 -7.14
CA SER A 104 1.71 3.97 -7.30
C SER A 104 3.07 4.62 -6.98
N TRP A 105 3.12 5.95 -6.87
CA TRP A 105 4.31 6.69 -6.47
C TRP A 105 4.58 6.62 -4.95
N LEU A 106 3.61 6.21 -4.15
CA LEU A 106 3.75 6.15 -2.69
C LEU A 106 4.66 4.98 -2.29
N ARG A 107 5.80 5.32 -1.65
CA ARG A 107 6.74 4.30 -1.17
C ARG A 107 6.09 3.48 -0.06
N HIS A 108 6.21 2.16 -0.20
CA HIS A 108 5.70 1.23 0.79
C HIS A 108 6.66 0.06 0.98
N GLU A 109 6.56 -0.54 2.17
CA GLU A 109 7.34 -1.68 2.61
C GLU A 109 6.41 -2.74 3.20
N VAL A 110 6.74 -4.00 2.98
CA VAL A 110 6.13 -5.10 3.69
C VAL A 110 7.03 -5.44 4.87
N THR A 111 6.58 -5.16 6.08
CA THR A 111 7.36 -5.46 7.29
C THR A 111 7.60 -6.98 7.41
N PRO A 112 8.57 -7.43 8.22
CA PRO A 112 8.75 -8.86 8.47
C PRO A 112 7.47 -9.53 8.96
N ASN A 113 7.11 -10.67 8.37
CA ASN A 113 6.00 -11.50 8.83
C ASN A 113 6.35 -12.16 10.17
N ARG A 114 5.66 -11.78 11.26
CA ARG A 114 5.91 -12.34 12.60
C ARG A 114 4.96 -13.48 12.97
N ALA A 115 4.02 -13.82 12.08
CA ALA A 115 3.14 -14.96 12.28
C ALA A 115 3.90 -16.28 12.15
N SER A 116 3.34 -17.35 12.74
CA SER A 116 3.83 -18.72 12.59
C SER A 116 3.47 -19.36 11.25
N SER A 117 2.75 -18.67 10.37
CA SER A 117 2.34 -19.18 9.06
C SER A 117 2.37 -18.10 7.98
N ALA A 118 2.30 -18.54 6.71
CA ALA A 118 2.41 -17.65 5.58
C ALA A 118 1.24 -16.65 5.48
N ARG A 119 1.57 -15.40 5.18
CA ARG A 119 0.61 -14.38 4.74
C ARG A 119 0.45 -14.48 3.22
N VAL A 120 -0.78 -14.56 2.73
CA VAL A 120 -1.07 -14.67 1.29
C VAL A 120 -1.81 -13.43 0.82
N SER A 121 -1.30 -12.78 -0.22
CA SER A 121 -1.92 -11.60 -0.80
C SER A 121 -1.82 -11.60 -2.33
N VAL A 122 -2.72 -10.87 -2.98
CA VAL A 122 -2.68 -10.62 -4.43
C VAL A 122 -2.45 -9.14 -4.64
N SER A 123 -1.30 -8.80 -5.22
CA SER A 123 -0.94 -7.42 -5.52
C SER A 123 -1.12 -7.15 -7.00
N PHE A 124 -1.39 -5.88 -7.34
CA PHE A 124 -1.70 -5.51 -8.70
C PHE A 124 -1.42 -4.03 -8.98
N ASN A 125 -1.34 -3.72 -10.27
CA ASN A 125 -1.10 -2.38 -10.81
C ASN A 125 -2.14 -2.00 -11.86
N TYR A 126 -2.49 -0.72 -11.88
CA TYR A 126 -3.34 -0.10 -12.89
C TYR A 126 -2.60 1.03 -13.58
N ARG A 127 -2.79 1.14 -14.90
CA ARG A 127 -2.29 2.23 -15.73
C ARG A 127 -3.41 2.87 -16.54
N LEU A 128 -3.12 4.05 -17.10
CA LEU A 128 -4.01 4.78 -18.01
C LEU A 128 -3.91 4.27 -19.46
#